data_AF-A0AAW6F192-F1
#
_entry.id   AF-A0AAW6F192-F1
#
_cell.length_a   1.000
_cell.length_b   1.000
_cell.length_c   1.000
_cell.angle_alpha   90.00
_cell.angle_beta   90.00
_cell.angle_gamma   90.00
#
_symmetry.space_group_name_H-M   'P 1'
#
loop_
_entity.id
_entity.type
_entity.pdbx_description
1 polymer ?
#
loop_
_entity_poly.entity_id
_entity_poly.type
_entity_poly.pdbx_seq_one_letter_code
_entity_poly.pdbx_strand_id
1 'polypeptide(L)'
;MGYFEGKVNSQDISIANQSNSHSFIDHGNFWQEVNTDLSGFYWEIPLGVHISDYPYPMLRISLIPLREGEYLIDKGKLLNEEIESTVRITKDDAKIVYHPLKSSFRIQVDSIRFHEGSGTPYIEGKMEGILYNIENSEDSIVIKDAIFGIH
;
A
#
# COMPACT_ATOMS: atom_id res chain seq x y z
N MET A 1 5.60 14.73 1.62
CA MET A 1 5.71 14.13 2.97
C MET A 1 4.54 13.16 3.18
N GLY A 2 4.76 11.97 3.73
CA GLY A 2 3.68 11.02 4.00
C GLY A 2 3.63 10.56 5.46
N TYR A 3 2.57 9.84 5.80
CA TYR A 3 2.42 9.12 7.06
C TYR A 3 1.72 7.76 6.89
N PHE A 4 1.96 6.87 7.84
CA PHE A 4 1.24 5.61 8.03
C PHE A 4 1.12 5.34 9.53
N GLU A 5 -0.11 5.16 10.00
CA GLU A 5 -0.38 4.82 11.40
C GLU A 5 -1.39 3.69 11.48
N GLY A 6 -1.16 2.69 12.32
CA GLY A 6 -2.06 1.54 12.43
C GLY A 6 -1.41 0.36 13.11
N LYS A 7 -2.01 -0.82 12.98
CA LYS A 7 -1.49 -2.06 13.56
C LYS A 7 -1.03 -3.02 12.48
N VAL A 8 0.20 -3.53 12.62
CA VAL A 8 0.75 -4.61 11.80
C VAL A 8 1.11 -5.78 12.73
N ASN A 9 0.47 -6.94 12.55
CA ASN A 9 0.64 -8.10 13.43
C ASN A 9 0.49 -7.76 14.92
N SER A 10 -0.51 -6.92 15.25
CA SER A 10 -0.79 -6.40 16.60
C SER A 10 0.25 -5.44 17.18
N GLN A 11 1.27 -5.04 16.42
CA GLN A 11 2.23 -4.01 16.80
C GLN A 11 1.75 -2.65 16.27
N ASP A 12 1.73 -1.65 17.14
CA ASP A 12 1.39 -0.28 16.75
C ASP A 12 2.53 0.32 15.93
N ILE A 13 2.18 0.87 14.77
CA ILE A 13 3.07 1.56 13.83
C ILE A 13 2.61 3.01 13.78
N SER A 14 3.54 3.94 13.89
CA SER A 14 3.33 5.35 13.54
C SER A 14 4.60 5.84 12.86
N ILE A 15 4.46 6.14 11.58
CA ILE A 15 5.51 6.63 10.70
C ILE A 15 5.00 7.96 10.15
N ALA A 16 5.76 9.03 10.38
CA ALA A 16 5.51 10.34 9.78
C ALA A 16 6.82 10.87 9.23
N ASN A 17 6.82 11.29 7.96
CA ASN A 17 8.05 11.70 7.28
C ASN A 17 8.64 13.00 7.87
N GLN A 18 9.64 12.90 8.74
CA GLN A 18 10.75 13.87 8.82
C GLN A 18 12.09 13.17 9.15
N SER A 19 13.04 13.26 8.18
CA SER A 19 14.50 13.22 8.36
C SER A 19 15.22 11.95 8.85
N ASN A 20 14.89 10.74 8.37
CA ASN A 20 15.90 9.67 8.35
C ASN A 20 15.80 8.83 7.07
N SER A 21 16.95 8.32 6.60
CA SER A 21 17.09 7.59 5.33
C SER A 21 16.45 6.20 5.32
N HIS A 22 15.88 5.75 6.44
CA HIS A 22 15.42 4.37 6.64
C HIS A 22 13.92 4.24 6.95
N SER A 23 13.19 5.35 7.10
CA SER A 23 11.75 5.35 7.41
C SER A 23 10.98 6.39 6.59
N PHE A 24 11.44 6.67 5.37
CA PHE A 24 10.70 7.53 4.46
C PHE A 24 9.70 6.71 3.64
N ILE A 25 8.48 7.20 3.53
CA ILE A 25 7.49 6.67 2.59
C ILE A 25 7.91 7.13 1.18
N ASP A 26 8.16 6.16 0.29
CA ASP A 26 8.55 6.42 -1.09
C ASP A 26 7.30 6.62 -1.96
N HIS A 27 7.26 7.74 -2.68
CA HIS A 27 6.20 8.01 -3.64
C HIS A 27 6.61 7.45 -5.01
N GLY A 28 5.80 6.56 -5.55
CA GLY A 28 5.98 6.08 -6.90
C GLY A 28 5.63 7.12 -7.96
N ASN A 29 5.61 6.67 -9.20
CA ASN A 29 5.24 7.52 -10.31
C ASN A 29 3.72 7.66 -10.38
N PHE A 30 3.25 8.86 -10.70
CA PHE A 30 1.91 9.06 -11.23
C PHE A 30 1.92 8.88 -12.75
N TRP A 31 0.96 8.14 -13.30
CA TRP A 31 0.80 8.00 -14.74
C TRP A 31 -0.67 8.02 -15.15
N GLN A 32 -0.94 8.40 -16.39
CA GLN A 32 -2.28 8.39 -16.98
C GLN A 32 -2.24 7.65 -18.32
N GLU A 33 -3.10 6.66 -18.47
CA GLU A 33 -3.31 5.97 -19.73
C GLU A 33 -4.41 6.69 -20.53
N VAL A 34 -3.99 7.41 -21.57
CA VAL A 34 -4.84 8.33 -22.34
C VAL A 34 -6.00 7.61 -23.06
N ASN A 35 -5.79 6.35 -23.48
CA ASN A 35 -6.80 5.59 -24.22
C ASN A 35 -7.93 5.04 -23.35
N THR A 36 -7.65 4.82 -22.06
CA THR A 36 -8.58 4.19 -21.10
C THR A 36 -9.08 5.18 -20.04
N ASP A 37 -8.54 6.40 -20.03
CA ASP A 37 -8.78 7.43 -19.00
C ASP A 37 -8.57 6.90 -17.57
N LEU A 38 -7.53 6.08 -17.42
CA LEU A 38 -7.11 5.51 -16.14
C LEU A 38 -5.88 6.24 -15.63
N SER A 39 -5.96 6.76 -14.42
CA SER A 39 -4.79 7.25 -13.68
C SER A 39 -4.30 6.18 -12.72
N GLY A 40 -3.00 6.01 -12.63
CA GLY A 40 -2.35 5.09 -11.71
C GLY A 40 -1.36 5.80 -10.80
N PHE A 41 -1.20 5.28 -9.58
CA PHE A 41 -0.19 5.72 -8.65
C PHE A 41 0.23 4.57 -7.75
N TYR A 42 1.52 4.48 -7.44
CA TYR A 42 2.04 3.55 -6.44
C TYR A 42 2.84 4.28 -5.37
N TRP A 43 2.97 3.67 -4.20
CA TRP A 43 3.83 4.15 -3.11
C TRP A 43 4.25 2.98 -2.23
N GLU A 44 5.32 3.18 -1.46
CA GLU A 44 5.92 2.16 -0.60
C GLU A 44 6.10 2.69 0.83
N ILE A 45 5.66 1.89 1.80
CA ILE A 45 5.71 2.22 3.24
C ILE A 45 6.69 1.25 3.92
N PRO A 46 7.76 1.75 4.55
CA PRO A 46 8.69 0.93 5.31
C PRO A 46 8.03 0.48 6.60
N LEU A 47 7.81 -0.82 6.78
CA LEU A 47 7.24 -1.35 8.00
C LEU A 47 8.40 -1.64 8.98
N GLY A 48 8.52 -0.84 10.04
CA GLY A 48 9.58 -0.97 11.06
C GLY A 48 9.40 -2.15 12.03
N VAL A 49 8.79 -3.24 11.57
CA VAL A 49 8.44 -4.40 12.40
C VAL A 49 9.12 -5.66 11.93
N HIS A 50 9.50 -6.49 12.91
CA HIS A 50 9.96 -7.85 12.66
C HIS A 50 8.82 -8.73 12.19
N ILE A 51 8.56 -8.69 10.89
CA ILE A 51 7.70 -9.65 10.23
C ILE A 51 8.62 -10.78 9.76
N SER A 52 8.42 -11.99 10.29
CA SER A 52 9.13 -13.20 9.85
C SER A 52 10.68 -13.13 9.96
N ASP A 53 11.22 -12.69 11.11
CA ASP A 53 12.67 -12.61 11.41
C ASP A 53 13.48 -11.48 10.74
N TYR A 54 12.87 -10.56 9.98
CA TYR A 54 13.62 -9.49 9.27
C TYR A 54 13.20 -8.06 9.68
N PRO A 55 14.15 -7.12 9.76
CA PRO A 55 13.90 -5.82 10.39
C PRO A 55 13.15 -4.77 9.53
N TYR A 56 13.10 -4.89 8.18
CA TYR A 56 12.60 -3.79 7.32
C TYR A 56 11.81 -4.23 6.05
N PRO A 57 10.62 -4.86 6.17
CA PRO A 57 9.74 -5.11 5.02
C PRO A 57 9.12 -3.83 4.41
N MET A 58 8.81 -3.83 3.11
CA MET A 58 8.14 -2.72 2.42
C MET A 58 6.70 -3.09 2.02
N LEU A 59 5.72 -2.30 2.45
CA LEU A 59 4.34 -2.38 1.96
C LEU A 59 4.19 -1.53 0.71
N ARG A 60 3.98 -2.19 -0.44
CA ARG A 60 3.73 -1.54 -1.72
C ARG A 60 2.26 -1.54 -2.04
N ILE A 61 1.74 -0.37 -2.36
CA ILE A 61 0.35 -0.15 -2.79
C ILE A 61 0.39 0.47 -4.17
N SER A 62 -0.39 -0.08 -5.09
CA SER A 62 -0.60 0.43 -6.44
C SER A 62 -2.10 0.48 -6.69
N LEU A 63 -2.63 1.66 -6.99
CA LEU A 63 -4.05 1.86 -7.29
C LEU A 63 -4.23 2.30 -8.74
N ILE A 64 -5.10 1.58 -9.44
CA ILE A 64 -5.55 1.87 -10.80
C ILE A 64 -7.03 1.44 -10.90
N PRO A 65 -7.97 2.35 -11.24
CA PRO A 65 -7.77 3.79 -11.34
C PRO A 65 -7.62 4.42 -9.94
N LEU A 66 -6.80 5.46 -9.84
CA LEU A 66 -6.69 6.29 -8.64
C LEU A 66 -7.88 7.24 -8.53
N ARG A 67 -8.83 6.94 -7.63
CA ARG A 67 -10.09 7.67 -7.38
C ARG A 67 -10.46 7.60 -5.90
N GLU A 68 -11.34 8.48 -5.45
CA GLU A 68 -11.92 8.38 -4.10
C GLU A 68 -12.91 7.21 -4.09
N GLY A 69 -12.94 6.46 -2.98
CA GLY A 69 -13.82 5.30 -2.85
C GLY A 69 -13.19 4.09 -2.19
N GLU A 70 -13.98 3.02 -2.16
CA GLU A 70 -13.59 1.73 -1.59
C GLU A 70 -13.04 0.80 -2.67
N TYR A 71 -11.89 0.21 -2.37
CA TYR A 71 -11.20 -0.77 -3.19
C TYR A 71 -11.10 -2.08 -2.42
N LEU A 72 -11.55 -3.16 -3.04
CA LEU A 72 -11.35 -4.53 -2.58
C LEU A 72 -10.33 -5.21 -3.50
N ILE A 73 -9.20 -5.59 -2.94
CA ILE A 73 -8.07 -6.15 -3.68
C ILE A 73 -7.95 -7.64 -3.34
N ASP A 74 -8.06 -8.51 -4.34
CA ASP A 74 -7.88 -9.97 -4.21
C ASP A 74 -6.73 -10.42 -5.12
N LYS A 75 -5.82 -11.23 -4.57
CA LYS A 75 -4.62 -11.75 -5.28
C LYS A 75 -3.82 -10.69 -6.03
N GLY A 76 -3.84 -9.44 -5.54
CA GLY A 76 -3.18 -8.31 -6.18
C GLY A 76 -3.90 -7.74 -7.41
N LYS A 77 -5.22 -7.90 -7.52
CA LYS A 77 -6.07 -7.24 -8.53
C LYS A 77 -7.31 -6.65 -7.87
N LEU A 78 -7.94 -5.65 -8.49
CA LEU A 78 -9.26 -5.20 -8.05
C LEU A 78 -10.29 -6.31 -8.29
N LEU A 79 -11.12 -6.58 -7.29
CA LEU A 79 -12.10 -7.68 -7.34
C LEU A 79 -13.11 -7.55 -8.49
N ASN A 80 -13.33 -6.33 -9.00
CA ASN A 80 -14.34 -6.02 -10.01
C ASN A 80 -13.77 -5.61 -11.37
N GLU A 81 -12.45 -5.60 -11.56
CA GLU A 81 -11.82 -5.13 -12.80
C GLU A 81 -10.60 -6.01 -13.13
N GLU A 82 -10.36 -6.34 -14.41
CA GLU A 82 -9.07 -6.90 -14.86
C GLU A 82 -7.91 -5.88 -14.80
N ILE A 83 -8.07 -4.85 -13.96
CA ILE A 83 -7.15 -3.73 -13.81
C ILE A 83 -6.23 -4.03 -12.61
N GLU A 84 -4.92 -3.93 -12.84
CA GLU A 84 -3.90 -4.26 -11.85
C GLU A 84 -3.79 -3.18 -10.75
N SER A 85 -4.63 -3.25 -9.71
CA SER A 85 -4.30 -2.66 -8.41
C SER A 85 -3.74 -3.71 -7.47
N THR A 86 -2.57 -3.45 -6.91
CA THR A 86 -1.83 -4.42 -6.10
C THR A 86 -1.61 -3.89 -4.69
N VAL A 87 -1.87 -4.72 -3.69
CA VAL A 87 -1.29 -4.57 -2.35
C VAL A 87 -0.41 -5.77 -2.11
N ARG A 88 0.84 -5.51 -1.74
CA ARG A 88 1.79 -6.55 -1.38
C ARG A 88 2.80 -6.04 -0.38
N ILE A 89 3.33 -6.96 0.41
CA ILE A 89 4.55 -6.72 1.16
C ILE A 89 5.68 -7.48 0.48
N THR A 90 6.77 -6.77 0.19
CA THR A 90 7.96 -7.33 -0.47
C THR A 90 9.16 -7.26 0.46
N LYS A 91 10.05 -8.24 0.30
CA LYS A 91 11.37 -8.33 0.93
C LYS A 91 12.47 -8.32 -0.14
N ASP A 92 13.57 -7.58 0.09
CA ASP A 92 14.84 -7.57 -0.67
C ASP A 92 14.72 -8.11 -2.11
N ASP A 93 14.42 -7.21 -3.05
CA ASP A 93 14.32 -7.48 -4.49
C ASP A 93 13.45 -8.70 -4.89
N ALA A 94 12.42 -9.03 -4.10
CA ALA A 94 11.36 -10.03 -4.34
C ALA A 94 11.55 -11.45 -3.79
N LYS A 95 12.44 -11.69 -2.81
CA LYS A 95 12.61 -13.04 -2.22
C LYS A 95 11.39 -13.56 -1.45
N ILE A 96 10.56 -12.69 -0.88
CA ILE A 96 9.30 -13.08 -0.23
C ILE A 96 8.25 -12.03 -0.59
N VAL A 97 7.07 -12.50 -1.00
CA VAL A 97 5.94 -11.65 -1.39
C VAL A 97 4.69 -12.10 -0.67
N TYR A 98 3.95 -11.13 -0.12
CA TYR A 98 2.66 -11.37 0.53
C TYR A 98 1.54 -10.74 -0.27
N HIS A 99 0.43 -11.45 -0.46
CA HIS A 99 -0.76 -10.99 -1.19
C HIS A 99 -2.04 -11.29 -0.41
N PRO A 100 -3.16 -10.58 -0.67
CA PRO A 100 -4.46 -10.97 -0.13
C PRO A 100 -4.97 -12.22 -0.85
N LEU A 101 -4.67 -13.41 -0.30
CA LEU A 101 -4.98 -14.70 -0.96
C LEU A 101 -6.28 -15.34 -0.50
N LYS A 102 -6.67 -15.15 0.77
CA LYS A 102 -7.85 -15.81 1.38
C LYS A 102 -9.06 -14.88 1.51
N SER A 103 -8.83 -13.58 1.65
CA SER A 103 -9.86 -12.55 1.78
C SER A 103 -9.36 -11.27 1.11
N SER A 104 -10.29 -10.45 0.63
CA SER A 104 -9.93 -9.16 0.04
C SER A 104 -9.23 -8.25 1.06
N PHE A 105 -8.22 -7.52 0.57
CA PHE A 105 -7.65 -6.38 1.27
C PHE A 105 -8.48 -5.15 0.95
N ARG A 106 -8.86 -4.40 1.98
CA ARG A 106 -9.72 -3.23 1.84
C ARG A 106 -8.88 -1.97 1.92
N ILE A 107 -9.06 -1.08 0.94
CA ILE A 107 -8.52 0.28 0.97
C ILE A 107 -9.69 1.23 0.78
N GLN A 108 -9.86 2.19 1.68
CA GLN A 108 -10.73 3.33 1.50
C GLN A 108 -9.85 4.53 1.18
N VAL A 109 -10.02 5.12 0.00
CA VAL A 109 -9.41 6.41 -0.34
C VAL A 109 -10.43 7.49 0.02
N ASP A 110 -10.10 8.31 1.02
CA ASP A 110 -10.97 9.35 1.56
C ASP A 110 -10.84 10.66 0.79
N SER A 111 -9.64 10.99 0.30
CA SER A 111 -9.44 12.20 -0.53
C SER A 111 -8.29 12.10 -1.50
N ILE A 112 -8.45 12.72 -2.67
CA ILE A 112 -7.36 12.93 -3.65
C ILE A 112 -7.28 14.40 -4.05
N ARG A 113 -6.10 15.01 -3.95
CA ARG A 113 -5.85 16.40 -4.37
C ARG A 113 -4.62 16.50 -5.26
N PHE A 114 -4.78 17.11 -6.43
CA PHE A 114 -3.67 17.41 -7.34
C PHE A 114 -3.28 18.88 -7.18
N HIS A 115 -2.03 19.12 -6.80
CA HIS A 115 -1.48 20.48 -6.72
C HIS A 115 -0.80 20.84 -8.04
N GLU A 116 -1.05 22.05 -8.54
CA GLU A 116 -0.39 22.55 -9.75
C GLU A 116 1.14 22.49 -9.59
N GLY A 117 1.80 21.82 -10.53
CA GLY A 117 3.26 21.64 -10.52
C GLY A 117 3.77 20.49 -9.66
N SER A 118 2.92 19.75 -8.93
CA SER A 118 3.31 18.52 -8.23
C SER A 118 3.18 17.30 -9.14
N GLY A 119 4.23 16.48 -9.21
CA GLY A 119 4.17 15.16 -9.85
C GLY A 119 3.50 14.08 -8.98
N THR A 120 3.22 14.40 -7.72
CA THR A 120 2.69 13.46 -6.72
C THR A 120 1.29 13.91 -6.25
N PRO A 121 0.25 13.06 -6.41
CA PRO A 121 -1.08 13.34 -5.85
C PRO A 121 -1.04 13.29 -4.33
N TYR A 122 -1.85 14.15 -3.69
CA TYR A 122 -2.08 14.06 -2.25
C TYR A 122 -3.21 13.08 -2.03
N ILE A 123 -2.93 11.97 -1.33
CA ILE A 123 -3.88 10.88 -1.12
C ILE A 123 -3.98 10.64 0.38
N GLU A 124 -5.20 10.55 0.89
CA GLU A 124 -5.45 10.15 2.28
C GLU A 124 -6.48 9.03 2.31
N GLY A 125 -6.34 8.13 3.28
CA GLY A 125 -7.25 7.01 3.38
C GLY A 125 -6.96 6.06 4.52
N LYS A 126 -7.64 4.92 4.45
CA LYS A 126 -7.58 3.84 5.44
C LYS A 126 -7.39 2.51 4.74
N MET A 127 -6.79 1.56 5.44
CA MET A 127 -6.65 0.20 4.93
C MET A 127 -6.72 -0.84 6.04
N GLU A 128 -7.20 -2.02 5.67
CA GLU A 128 -7.24 -3.18 6.55
C GLU A 128 -7.28 -4.47 5.73
N GLY A 129 -6.70 -5.53 6.27
CA GLY A 129 -6.76 -6.84 5.64
C GLY A 129 -5.64 -7.75 6.07
N ILE A 130 -5.61 -8.93 5.46
CA ILE A 130 -4.61 -9.96 5.75
C ILE A 130 -3.89 -10.29 4.45
N LEU A 131 -2.56 -10.20 4.49
CA LEU A 131 -1.68 -10.62 3.41
C LEU A 131 -1.03 -11.94 3.79
N TYR A 132 -0.99 -12.89 2.87
CA TYR A 132 -0.42 -14.22 3.07
C TYR A 132 0.80 -14.36 2.18
N ASN A 133 1.83 -15.00 2.70
CA ASN A 133 3.00 -15.36 1.92
C ASN A 133 2.57 -16.29 0.77
N ILE A 134 2.99 -15.98 -0.45
CA ILE A 134 2.60 -16.76 -1.64
C ILE A 134 3.20 -18.17 -1.65
N GLU A 135 4.31 -18.39 -0.94
CA GLU A 135 4.98 -19.70 -0.83
C GLU A 135 4.57 -20.47 0.43
N ASN A 136 4.00 -19.80 1.44
CA ASN A 136 3.57 -20.41 2.69
C ASN A 136 2.28 -19.77 3.24
N SER A 137 1.14 -20.41 3.03
CA SER A 137 -0.18 -19.87 3.41
C SER A 137 -0.46 -19.78 4.91
N GLU A 138 0.41 -20.33 5.76
CA GLU A 138 0.33 -20.21 7.22
C GLU A 138 1.07 -18.97 7.75
N ASP A 139 1.94 -18.39 6.92
CA ASP A 139 2.65 -17.14 7.20
C ASP A 139 1.83 -15.96 6.68
N SER A 140 1.45 -15.06 7.60
CA SER A 140 0.54 -13.96 7.29
C SER A 140 0.86 -12.68 8.05
N ILE A 141 0.42 -11.59 7.44
CA ILE A 141 0.56 -10.23 7.94
C ILE A 141 -0.83 -9.63 8.03
N VAL A 142 -1.20 -9.23 9.24
CA VAL A 142 -2.49 -8.62 9.54
C VAL A 142 -2.30 -7.12 9.68
N ILE A 143 -2.96 -6.34 8.83
CA ILE A 143 -3.02 -4.88 8.90
C ILE A 143 -4.41 -4.48 9.39
N LYS A 144 -4.47 -3.69 10.47
CA LYS A 144 -5.73 -3.24 11.09
C LYS A 144 -5.67 -1.78 11.48
N ASP A 145 -6.83 -1.13 11.40
CA ASP A 145 -7.04 0.25 11.81
C ASP A 145 -6.01 1.22 11.21
N ALA A 146 -5.51 0.90 10.01
CA ALA A 146 -4.41 1.65 9.43
C ALA A 146 -4.94 2.85 8.64
N ILE A 147 -4.38 4.02 8.92
CA ILE A 147 -4.57 5.25 8.16
C ILE A 147 -3.26 5.61 7.46
N PHE A 148 -3.37 6.25 6.30
CA PHE A 148 -2.21 6.66 5.52
C PHE A 148 -2.46 7.98 4.82
N GLY A 149 -1.36 8.69 4.58
CA GLY A 149 -1.36 9.90 3.78
C GLY A 149 -0.08 10.03 2.95
N ILE A 150 -0.21 10.50 1.73
CA ILE A 150 0.88 10.93 0.85
C ILE A 150 0.60 12.39 0.50
N HIS A 151 1.60 13.27 0.66
CA HIS A 151 1.58 14.69 0.33
C HIS A 151 2.92 15.12 -0.28
#